data_AF-A0A5S3WS15-F1
#
_entry.id   AF-A0A5S3WS15-F1
#
_cell.length_a   1.000
_cell.length_b   1.000
_cell.length_c   1.000
_cell.angle_alpha   90.00
_cell.angle_beta   90.00
_cell.angle_gamma   90.00
#
_symmetry.space_group_name_H-M   'P 1'
#
loop_
_entity.id
_entity.type
_entity.pdbx_description
1 polymer ?
#
loop_
_entity_poly.entity_id
_entity_poly.type
_entity_poly.pdbx_seq_one_letter_code
_entity_poly.pdbx_strand_id
1 'polypeptide(L)'
;MKLSNLILLTIFSMAVFYMQLWDDRLVTPLYLTVLGVCVVYGTYKKDINITHIAAVILVFTGIEYAIFETGIVNYVNPSDNKLLQGTLIYGMQILFCLLITLLLIFRVQVSRLISKSPKIELTYFDGIFHWIFMYMSVINLLGLIENIAWSYFGWKSWTLIYDNFEGLIYIAWAVCCGAVLTMMICSAKSNGSEDQEPRLS
;
A
#
# COMPACT_ATOMS: atom_id res chain seq x y z
N MET A 1 12.40 20.02 14.19
CA MET A 1 12.13 18.58 14.40
C MET A 1 12.98 17.78 13.39
N LYS A 2 13.68 16.70 13.81
CA LYS A 2 14.42 15.86 12.85
C LYS A 2 13.43 15.20 11.88
N LEU A 3 13.84 15.03 10.62
CA LEU A 3 13.01 14.41 9.58
C LEU A 3 12.43 13.07 10.05
N SER A 4 13.29 12.20 10.59
CA SER A 4 12.90 10.90 11.15
C SER A 4 11.76 10.98 12.17
N ASN A 5 11.79 11.98 13.07
CA ASN A 5 10.74 12.16 14.08
C ASN A 5 9.41 12.59 13.44
N LEU A 6 9.45 13.37 12.36
CA LEU A 6 8.24 13.76 11.62
C LEU A 6 7.64 12.53 10.92
N ILE A 7 8.46 11.71 10.24
CA ILE A 7 8.02 10.47 9.60
C ILE A 7 7.33 9.56 10.62
N LEU A 8 8.00 9.34 11.76
CA LEU A 8 7.49 8.48 12.83
C LEU A 8 6.17 9.01 13.39
N LEU A 9 6.08 10.32 13.63
CA LEU A 9 4.86 10.95 14.15
C LEU A 9 3.70 10.81 13.16
N THR A 10 3.92 11.09 11.87
CA THR A 10 2.87 10.98 10.86
C THR A 10 2.40 9.54 10.70
N ILE A 11 3.32 8.57 10.65
CA ILE A 11 2.96 7.14 10.61
C ILE A 11 2.17 6.74 11.86
N PHE A 12 2.63 7.14 13.05
CA PHE A 12 1.95 6.81 14.31
C PHE A 12 0.55 7.42 14.37
N SER A 13 0.39 8.69 14.00
CA SER A 13 -0.91 9.36 13.93
C SER A 13 -1.87 8.66 12.96
N MET A 14 -1.38 8.27 11.78
CA MET A 14 -2.21 7.53 10.82
C MET A 14 -2.59 6.14 11.35
N ALA A 15 -1.66 5.44 12.00
CA ALA A 15 -1.94 4.13 12.60
C ALA A 15 -3.05 4.23 13.67
N VAL A 16 -2.95 5.21 14.57
CA VAL A 16 -3.99 5.46 15.58
C VAL A 16 -5.32 5.82 14.94
N PHE A 17 -5.33 6.65 13.89
CA PHE A 17 -6.55 7.03 13.19
C PHE A 17 -7.25 5.84 12.53
N TYR A 18 -6.52 5.02 11.78
CA TYR A 18 -7.08 3.84 11.11
C TYR A 18 -7.56 2.77 12.10
N MET A 19 -6.83 2.57 13.22
CA MET A 19 -7.26 1.64 14.26
C MET A 19 -8.61 2.01 14.90
N GLN A 20 -9.00 3.29 14.90
CA GLN A 20 -10.29 3.72 15.45
C GLN A 20 -11.47 3.49 14.50
N LEU A 21 -11.23 3.36 13.19
CA LEU A 21 -12.31 3.22 12.21
C LEU A 21 -12.87 1.80 12.18
N TRP A 22 -12.00 0.78 12.21
CA TRP A 22 -12.33 -0.67 12.20
C TRP A 22 -13.52 -1.06 11.30
N ASP A 23 -13.67 -0.39 10.18
CA ASP A 23 -14.76 -0.60 9.21
C ASP A 23 -14.15 -0.50 7.81
N ASP A 24 -14.19 -1.61 7.06
CA ASP A 24 -13.61 -1.76 5.73
C ASP A 24 -14.20 -0.76 4.73
N ARG A 25 -15.48 -0.40 4.91
CA ARG A 25 -16.23 0.55 4.07
C ARG A 25 -15.78 1.98 4.28
N LEU A 26 -15.12 2.28 5.39
CA LEU A 26 -14.52 3.59 5.66
C LEU A 26 -13.03 3.59 5.37
N VAL A 27 -12.33 2.54 5.80
CA VAL A 27 -10.87 2.42 5.73
C VAL A 27 -10.38 2.35 4.29
N THR A 28 -11.02 1.54 3.42
CA THR A 28 -10.57 1.37 2.03
C THR A 28 -10.75 2.63 1.17
N PRO A 29 -11.93 3.29 1.15
CA PRO A 29 -12.10 4.52 0.37
C PRO A 29 -11.21 5.66 0.87
N LEU A 30 -11.00 5.75 2.18
CA LEU A 30 -10.08 6.73 2.78
C LEU A 30 -8.63 6.49 2.31
N TYR A 31 -8.17 5.24 2.32
CA TYR A 31 -6.84 4.88 1.82
C TYR A 31 -6.63 5.30 0.37
N LEU A 32 -7.59 4.95 -0.50
CA LEU A 32 -7.56 5.36 -1.91
C LEU A 32 -7.63 6.88 -2.08
N THR A 33 -8.39 7.57 -1.23
CA THR A 33 -8.50 9.03 -1.24
C THR A 33 -7.16 9.69 -0.91
N VAL A 34 -6.47 9.24 0.14
CA VAL A 34 -5.14 9.78 0.51
C VAL A 34 -4.15 9.61 -0.63
N LEU A 35 -4.12 8.43 -1.27
CA LEU A 35 -3.29 8.17 -2.44
C LEU A 35 -3.65 9.11 -3.61
N GLY A 36 -4.95 9.29 -3.89
CA GLY A 36 -5.43 10.22 -4.91
C GLY A 36 -5.01 11.67 -4.65
N VAL A 37 -5.12 12.14 -3.42
CA VAL A 37 -4.65 13.48 -3.01
C VAL A 37 -3.14 13.62 -3.25
N CYS A 38 -2.34 12.61 -2.90
CA CYS A 38 -0.90 12.61 -3.15
C CYS A 38 -0.55 12.66 -4.65
N VAL A 39 -1.30 11.94 -5.50
CA VAL A 39 -1.12 12.00 -6.96
C VAL A 39 -1.44 13.40 -7.50
N VAL A 40 -2.57 13.98 -7.11
CA VAL A 40 -2.97 15.33 -7.52
C VAL A 40 -1.95 16.36 -7.04
N TYR A 41 -1.51 16.28 -5.79
CA TYR A 41 -0.49 17.14 -5.22
C TYR A 41 0.84 17.04 -5.99
N GLY A 42 1.34 15.82 -6.21
CA GLY A 42 2.60 15.58 -6.91
C GLY A 42 2.55 16.14 -8.34
N THR A 43 1.42 15.95 -9.02
CA THR A 43 1.19 16.48 -10.36
C THR A 43 1.20 18.01 -10.36
N TYR A 44 0.48 18.64 -9.42
CA TYR A 44 0.41 20.10 -9.29
C TYR A 44 1.78 20.71 -8.98
N LYS A 45 2.55 20.09 -8.08
CA LYS A 45 3.91 20.52 -7.72
C LYS A 45 4.99 20.07 -8.70
N LYS A 46 4.62 19.31 -9.75
CA LYS A 46 5.56 18.71 -10.72
C LYS A 46 6.62 17.84 -10.05
N ASP A 47 6.27 17.21 -8.93
CA ASP A 47 7.08 16.21 -8.23
C ASP A 47 6.75 14.82 -8.79
N ILE A 48 7.60 14.35 -9.69
CA ILE A 48 7.38 13.11 -10.41
C ILE A 48 7.55 11.87 -9.54
N ASN A 49 8.37 11.97 -8.48
CA ASN A 49 8.63 10.85 -7.59
C ASN A 49 7.39 10.57 -6.74
N ILE A 50 6.79 11.60 -6.13
CA ILE A 50 5.50 11.47 -5.42
C ILE A 50 4.42 10.95 -6.35
N THR A 51 4.29 11.58 -7.53
CA THR A 51 3.22 11.26 -8.48
C THR A 51 3.27 9.80 -8.87
N HIS A 52 4.43 9.29 -9.29
CA HIS A 52 4.57 7.91 -9.75
C HIS A 52 4.39 6.90 -8.62
N ILE A 53 4.98 7.12 -7.44
CA ILE A 53 4.84 6.20 -6.31
C ILE A 53 3.37 6.09 -5.90
N ALA A 54 2.71 7.24 -5.66
CA ALA A 54 1.31 7.26 -5.26
C ALA A 54 0.40 6.70 -6.36
N ALA A 55 0.68 6.98 -7.64
CA ALA A 55 -0.13 6.48 -8.76
C ALA A 55 0.00 4.97 -8.95
N VAL A 56 1.21 4.40 -8.85
CA VAL A 56 1.40 2.94 -8.92
C VAL A 56 0.57 2.26 -7.82
N ILE A 57 0.69 2.74 -6.58
CA ILE A 57 -0.05 2.15 -5.47
C ILE A 57 -1.56 2.32 -5.67
N LEU A 58 -2.02 3.52 -6.04
CA LEU A 58 -3.43 3.82 -6.26
C LEU A 58 -4.06 2.94 -7.35
N VAL A 59 -3.38 2.80 -8.50
CA VAL A 59 -3.91 2.07 -9.64
C VAL A 59 -4.08 0.60 -9.30
N PHE A 60 -3.05 -0.05 -8.75
CA PHE A 60 -3.13 -1.48 -8.45
C PHE A 60 -4.07 -1.79 -7.29
N THR A 61 -4.03 -1.00 -6.21
CA THR A 61 -4.99 -1.15 -5.10
C THR A 61 -6.43 -0.85 -5.56
N GLY A 62 -6.61 0.15 -6.41
CA GLY A 62 -7.94 0.50 -6.95
C GLY A 62 -8.52 -0.57 -7.88
N ILE A 63 -7.67 -1.20 -8.70
CA ILE A 63 -8.08 -2.35 -9.52
C ILE A 63 -8.47 -3.52 -8.63
N GLU A 64 -7.64 -3.84 -7.63
CA GLU A 64 -7.93 -4.90 -6.67
C GLU A 64 -9.27 -4.66 -5.97
N TYR A 65 -9.47 -3.46 -5.42
CA TYR A 65 -10.73 -3.06 -4.78
C TYR A 65 -11.94 -3.23 -5.71
N ALA A 66 -11.83 -2.77 -6.96
CA ALA A 66 -12.90 -2.91 -7.94
C ALA A 66 -13.22 -4.39 -8.25
N ILE A 67 -12.22 -5.26 -8.33
CA ILE A 67 -12.43 -6.70 -8.57
C ILE A 67 -13.22 -7.36 -7.43
N PHE A 68 -12.92 -6.99 -6.18
CA PHE A 68 -13.63 -7.53 -5.02
C PHE A 68 -15.04 -6.96 -4.87
N GLU A 69 -15.22 -5.64 -5.04
CA GLU A 69 -16.53 -4.96 -4.93
C GLU A 69 -17.52 -5.40 -6.01
N THR A 70 -17.04 -5.59 -7.24
CA THR A 70 -17.90 -6.07 -8.35
C THR A 70 -18.33 -7.53 -8.18
N GLY A 71 -17.76 -8.25 -7.20
CA GLY A 71 -18.09 -9.64 -6.95
C GLY A 71 -17.62 -10.60 -8.05
N ILE A 72 -16.73 -10.17 -8.95
CA ILE A 72 -16.21 -11.02 -10.04
C ILE A 72 -15.61 -12.31 -9.46
N VAL A 73 -14.86 -12.20 -8.36
CA VAL A 73 -14.26 -13.36 -7.67
C VAL A 73 -15.32 -14.32 -7.13
N ASN A 74 -16.44 -13.80 -6.63
CA ASN A 74 -17.55 -14.60 -6.11
C ASN A 74 -18.33 -15.28 -7.25
N TYR A 75 -18.37 -14.69 -8.45
CA TYR A 75 -19.06 -15.25 -9.60
C TYR A 75 -18.39 -16.53 -10.13
N VAL A 76 -17.05 -16.60 -10.09
CA VAL A 76 -16.27 -17.78 -10.53
C VAL A 76 -16.10 -18.84 -9.43
N ASN A 77 -16.67 -18.62 -8.24
CA ASN A 77 -16.37 -19.43 -7.07
C ASN A 77 -17.64 -19.88 -6.33
N PRO A 78 -18.10 -21.13 -6.53
CA PRO A 78 -19.25 -21.64 -5.81
C PRO A 78 -18.94 -21.75 -4.30
N SER A 79 -19.87 -21.27 -3.47
CA SER A 79 -19.78 -21.24 -1.99
C SER A 79 -19.52 -22.60 -1.34
N ASP A 80 -19.69 -23.68 -2.09
CA ASP A 80 -19.55 -25.05 -1.63
C ASP A 80 -18.07 -25.46 -1.46
N ASN A 81 -17.13 -24.78 -2.14
CA ASN A 81 -15.71 -25.08 -2.05
C ASN A 81 -14.92 -23.98 -1.33
N LYS A 82 -14.94 -24.02 0.01
CA LYS A 82 -14.23 -23.07 0.88
C LYS A 82 -12.72 -23.03 0.64
N LEU A 83 -12.12 -24.16 0.26
CA LEU A 83 -10.70 -24.22 -0.06
C LEU A 83 -10.40 -23.37 -1.30
N LEU A 84 -11.14 -23.61 -2.39
CA LEU A 84 -11.01 -22.84 -3.62
C LEU A 84 -11.28 -21.35 -3.38
N GLN A 85 -12.29 -21.02 -2.59
CA GLN A 85 -12.62 -19.65 -2.22
C GLN A 85 -11.43 -18.92 -1.59
N GLY A 86 -10.88 -19.46 -0.51
CA GLY A 86 -9.76 -18.82 0.16
C GLY A 86 -8.50 -18.80 -0.72
N THR A 87 -8.27 -19.83 -1.55
CA THR A 87 -7.16 -19.82 -2.51
C THR A 87 -7.27 -18.69 -3.52
N LEU A 88 -8.46 -18.42 -4.06
CA LEU A 88 -8.67 -17.33 -5.01
C LEU A 88 -8.52 -15.96 -4.35
N ILE A 89 -9.12 -15.76 -3.18
CA ILE A 89 -9.08 -14.48 -2.46
C ILE A 89 -7.64 -14.14 -2.06
N TYR A 90 -7.01 -14.98 -1.23
CA TYR A 90 -5.66 -14.71 -0.75
C TYR A 90 -4.63 -14.78 -1.88
N GLY A 91 -4.80 -15.69 -2.84
CA GLY A 91 -3.91 -15.80 -4.00
C GLY A 91 -3.90 -14.54 -4.86
N MET A 92 -5.07 -13.94 -5.10
CA MET A 92 -5.18 -12.68 -5.83
C MET A 92 -4.55 -11.53 -5.05
N GLN A 93 -4.79 -11.43 -3.75
CA GLN A 93 -4.19 -10.40 -2.89
C GLN A 93 -2.66 -10.51 -2.85
N ILE A 94 -2.11 -11.73 -2.76
CA ILE A 94 -0.66 -11.98 -2.87
C ILE A 94 -0.14 -11.50 -4.23
N LEU A 95 -0.83 -11.84 -5.32
CA LEU A 95 -0.43 -11.43 -6.67
C LEU A 95 -0.35 -9.90 -6.79
N PHE A 96 -1.38 -9.18 -6.35
CA PHE A 96 -1.39 -7.71 -6.37
C PHE A 96 -0.28 -7.12 -5.51
N CYS A 97 -0.11 -7.62 -4.28
CA CYS A 97 0.95 -7.13 -3.39
C CYS A 97 2.36 -7.37 -3.98
N LEU A 98 2.61 -8.53 -4.60
CA LEU A 98 3.89 -8.83 -5.25
C LEU A 98 4.11 -7.99 -6.51
N LEU A 99 3.07 -7.75 -7.32
CA LEU A 99 3.16 -6.87 -8.49
C LEU A 99 3.53 -5.44 -8.07
N ILE A 100 2.86 -4.90 -7.06
CA ILE A 100 3.18 -3.57 -6.52
C ILE A 100 4.61 -3.56 -5.97
N THR A 101 5.00 -4.58 -5.21
CA THR A 101 6.37 -4.72 -4.68
C THR A 101 7.40 -4.65 -5.80
N LEU A 102 7.22 -5.42 -6.87
CA LEU A 102 8.15 -5.46 -8.00
C LEU A 102 8.22 -4.11 -8.73
N LEU A 103 7.07 -3.46 -8.95
CA LEU A 103 7.03 -2.12 -9.55
C LEU A 103 7.71 -1.07 -8.68
N LEU A 104 7.64 -1.19 -7.37
CA LEU A 104 8.29 -0.28 -6.43
C LEU A 104 9.81 -0.54 -6.32
N ILE A 105 10.26 -1.80 -6.38
CA ILE A 105 11.69 -2.13 -6.44
C ILE A 105 12.33 -1.51 -7.69
N PHE A 106 11.66 -1.64 -8.85
CA PHE A 106 12.12 -1.10 -10.11
C PHE A 106 11.54 0.28 -10.44
N ARG A 107 11.08 1.03 -9.42
CA ARG A 107 10.30 2.26 -9.61
C ARG A 107 11.02 3.27 -10.47
N VAL A 108 12.32 3.48 -10.26
CA VAL A 108 13.12 4.46 -11.00
C VAL A 108 13.21 4.08 -12.48
N GLN A 109 13.45 2.81 -12.79
CA GLN A 109 13.54 2.29 -14.16
C GLN A 109 12.17 2.39 -14.86
N VAL A 110 11.11 1.93 -14.20
CA VAL A 110 9.72 2.00 -14.70
C VAL A 110 9.32 3.46 -14.93
N SER A 111 9.62 4.35 -13.99
CA SER A 111 9.31 5.77 -14.10
C SER A 111 10.02 6.41 -15.29
N ARG A 112 11.32 6.13 -15.48
CA ARG A 112 12.10 6.66 -16.61
C ARG A 112 11.58 6.16 -17.94
N LEU A 113 11.10 4.92 -18.00
CA LEU A 113 10.47 4.37 -19.21
C LEU A 113 9.18 5.13 -19.55
N ILE A 114 8.35 5.45 -18.55
CA ILE A 114 7.05 6.09 -18.75
C ILE A 114 7.18 7.59 -19.06
N SER A 115 7.89 8.35 -18.23
CA SER A 115 7.86 9.82 -18.30
C SER A 115 9.12 10.47 -18.85
N LYS A 116 10.20 9.70 -19.04
CA LYS A 116 11.50 10.17 -19.59
C LYS A 116 12.04 11.44 -18.91
N SER A 117 11.63 11.71 -17.68
CA SER A 117 11.99 12.94 -16.98
C SER A 117 13.35 12.82 -16.31
N PRO A 118 14.22 13.84 -16.40
CA PRO A 118 15.49 13.85 -15.69
C PRO A 118 15.31 14.02 -14.18
N LYS A 119 14.14 14.45 -13.70
CA LYS A 119 13.84 14.67 -12.27
C LYS A 119 13.52 13.39 -11.49
N ILE A 120 13.66 12.23 -12.14
CA ILE A 120 13.35 10.92 -11.54
C ILE A 120 14.58 10.45 -10.77
N GLU A 121 14.43 10.42 -9.47
CA GLU A 121 15.50 10.15 -8.52
C GLU A 121 15.07 9.07 -7.55
N LEU A 122 16.07 8.36 -7.01
CA LEU A 122 15.86 7.43 -5.91
C LEU A 122 15.58 8.24 -4.64
N THR A 123 14.50 7.90 -3.96
CA THR A 123 14.11 8.53 -2.70
C THR A 123 14.26 7.55 -1.55
N TYR A 124 14.36 8.06 -0.32
CA TYR A 124 14.33 7.23 0.88
C TYR A 124 13.06 6.37 0.98
N PHE A 125 11.96 6.83 0.36
CA PHE A 125 10.68 6.16 0.41
C PHE A 125 10.58 4.94 -0.51
N ASP A 126 11.41 4.83 -1.55
CA ASP A 126 11.48 3.61 -2.37
C ASP A 126 11.83 2.39 -1.52
N GLY A 127 12.71 2.61 -0.54
CA GLY A 127 13.06 1.62 0.47
C GLY A 127 11.86 1.18 1.31
N ILE A 128 10.97 2.10 1.65
CA ILE A 128 9.88 1.85 2.61
C ILE A 128 8.72 1.12 1.94
N PHE A 129 8.27 1.57 0.76
CA PHE A 129 7.01 1.06 0.20
C PHE A 129 7.09 -0.41 -0.21
N HIS A 130 8.17 -0.87 -0.85
CA HIS A 130 8.23 -2.27 -1.25
C HIS A 130 8.21 -3.22 -0.04
N TRP A 131 8.79 -2.83 1.10
CA TRP A 131 8.69 -3.61 2.35
C TRP A 131 7.26 -3.66 2.90
N ILE A 132 6.49 -2.58 2.78
CA ILE A 132 5.07 -2.57 3.21
C ILE A 132 4.27 -3.59 2.39
N PHE A 133 4.45 -3.63 1.07
CA PHE A 133 3.75 -4.59 0.20
C PHE A 133 4.28 -6.02 0.33
N MET A 134 5.56 -6.21 0.64
CA MET A 134 6.08 -7.52 1.04
C MET A 134 5.45 -8.00 2.35
N TYR A 135 5.31 -7.13 3.35
CA TYR A 135 4.62 -7.46 4.60
C TYR A 135 3.18 -7.91 4.33
N MET A 136 2.40 -7.15 3.55
CA MET A 136 1.03 -7.55 3.20
C MET A 136 1.00 -8.87 2.43
N SER A 137 1.96 -9.12 1.54
CA SER A 137 2.09 -10.42 0.85
C SER A 137 2.28 -11.58 1.84
N VAL A 138 3.10 -11.38 2.88
CA VAL A 138 3.32 -12.38 3.93
C VAL A 138 2.06 -12.61 4.74
N ILE A 139 1.33 -11.56 5.14
CA ILE A 139 0.06 -11.71 5.85
C ILE A 139 -0.96 -12.49 5.02
N ASN A 140 -1.09 -12.17 3.74
CA ASN A 140 -1.97 -12.91 2.82
C ASN A 140 -1.53 -14.37 2.64
N LEU A 141 -0.22 -14.64 2.57
CA LEU A 141 0.31 -16.01 2.50
C LEU A 141 -0.02 -16.80 3.76
N LEU A 142 0.13 -16.19 4.94
CA LEU A 142 -0.23 -16.83 6.20
C LEU A 142 -1.74 -17.09 6.28
N GLY A 143 -2.57 -16.15 5.82
CA GLY A 143 -4.02 -16.35 5.70
C GLY A 143 -4.38 -17.51 4.76
N LEU A 144 -3.67 -17.65 3.64
CA LEU A 144 -3.84 -18.78 2.73
C LEU A 144 -3.48 -20.12 3.39
N ILE A 145 -2.33 -20.17 4.09
CA ILE A 145 -1.89 -21.37 4.81
C ILE A 145 -2.91 -21.76 5.87
N GLU A 146 -3.41 -20.79 6.63
CA GLU A 146 -4.42 -21.01 7.67
C GLU A 146 -5.75 -21.49 7.07
N ASN A 147 -6.18 -20.92 5.94
CA ASN A 147 -7.35 -21.39 5.21
C ASN A 147 -7.20 -22.84 4.72
N ILE A 148 -6.01 -23.22 4.24
CA ILE A 148 -5.71 -24.62 3.86
C ILE A 148 -5.79 -25.53 5.10
N ALA A 149 -5.16 -25.13 6.22
CA ALA A 149 -5.23 -25.88 7.47
C ALA A 149 -6.66 -26.07 7.97
N TRP A 150 -7.47 -25.01 7.90
CA TRP A 150 -8.86 -25.03 8.35
C TRP A 150 -9.77 -25.85 7.43
N SER A 151 -9.61 -25.70 6.11
CA SER A 151 -10.51 -26.29 5.11
C SER A 151 -10.13 -27.73 4.75
N TYR A 152 -8.83 -28.02 4.60
CA TYR A 152 -8.34 -29.33 4.17
C TYR A 152 -7.97 -30.23 5.35
N PHE A 153 -7.24 -29.71 6.34
CA PHE A 153 -6.78 -30.49 7.49
C PHE A 153 -7.75 -30.46 8.68
N GLY A 154 -8.78 -29.61 8.66
CA GLY A 154 -9.79 -29.51 9.71
C GLY A 154 -9.30 -28.88 11.01
N TRP A 155 -8.17 -28.14 11.00
CA TRP A 155 -7.58 -27.54 12.20
C TRP A 155 -8.31 -26.26 12.62
N LYS A 156 -9.50 -26.41 13.19
CA LYS A 156 -10.42 -25.30 13.51
C LYS A 156 -9.90 -24.32 14.57
N SER A 157 -8.92 -24.70 15.38
CA SER A 157 -8.33 -23.83 16.41
C SER A 157 -7.20 -22.94 15.88
N TRP A 158 -6.74 -23.14 14.63
CA TRP A 158 -5.71 -22.29 14.03
C TRP A 158 -6.38 -21.06 13.41
N THR A 159 -6.79 -20.16 14.32
CA THR A 159 -7.46 -18.85 14.17
C THR A 159 -6.67 -17.59 13.84
N LEU A 160 -5.37 -17.63 14.12
CA LEU A 160 -4.66 -16.46 14.60
C LEU A 160 -4.61 -15.33 13.57
N ILE A 161 -4.33 -15.68 12.31
CA ILE A 161 -4.24 -14.71 11.23
C ILE A 161 -5.62 -14.31 10.78
N TYR A 162 -6.55 -15.26 10.66
CA TYR A 162 -7.93 -14.98 10.27
C TYR A 162 -8.60 -13.97 11.22
N ASP A 163 -8.48 -14.18 12.54
CA ASP A 163 -9.11 -13.35 13.56
C ASP A 163 -8.52 -11.93 13.64
N ASN A 164 -7.28 -11.74 13.16
CA ASN A 164 -6.56 -10.45 13.20
C ASN A 164 -6.31 -9.86 11.80
N PHE A 165 -6.84 -10.48 10.74
CA PHE A 165 -6.43 -10.23 9.36
C PHE A 165 -6.60 -8.76 8.97
N GLU A 166 -7.81 -8.22 9.19
CA GLU A 166 -8.14 -6.83 8.89
C GLU A 166 -7.21 -5.85 9.61
N GLY A 167 -6.99 -6.05 10.91
CA GLY A 167 -6.12 -5.20 11.71
C GLY A 167 -4.68 -5.17 11.18
N LEU A 168 -4.14 -6.34 10.79
CA LEU A 168 -2.80 -6.45 10.21
C LEU A 168 -2.69 -5.69 8.88
N ILE A 169 -3.70 -5.79 8.01
CA ILE A 169 -3.74 -5.06 6.74
C ILE A 169 -3.92 -3.54 6.96
N TYR A 170 -4.81 -3.13 7.87
CA TYR A 170 -5.06 -1.73 8.15
C TYR A 170 -3.84 -1.02 8.75
N ILE A 171 -3.04 -1.73 9.56
CA ILE A 171 -1.74 -1.20 10.03
C ILE A 171 -0.83 -0.91 8.84
N ALA A 172 -0.72 -1.82 7.87
CA ALA A 172 0.09 -1.59 6.67
C ALA A 172 -0.42 -0.41 5.83
N TRP A 173 -1.73 -0.27 5.65
CA TRP A 173 -2.33 0.87 4.94
C TRP A 173 -2.09 2.19 5.67
N ALA A 174 -2.16 2.20 7.00
CA ALA A 174 -1.88 3.37 7.80
C ALA A 174 -0.41 3.79 7.70
N VAL A 175 0.52 2.83 7.74
CA VAL A 175 1.96 3.08 7.52
C VAL A 175 2.20 3.60 6.11
N CYS A 176 1.52 3.04 5.10
CA CYS A 176 1.59 3.49 3.72
C CYS A 176 1.10 4.94 3.58
N CYS A 177 -0.05 5.27 4.15
CA CYS A 177 -0.58 6.64 4.23
C CYS A 177 0.41 7.59 4.90
N GLY A 178 0.93 7.22 6.07
CA GLY A 178 1.91 8.01 6.78
C GLY A 178 3.16 8.27 5.94
N ALA A 179 3.64 7.28 5.20
CA ALA A 179 4.78 7.42 4.30
C ALA A 179 4.50 8.36 3.12
N VAL A 180 3.36 8.22 2.41
CA VAL A 180 3.04 9.10 1.26
C VAL A 180 2.77 10.54 1.70
N LEU A 181 2.10 10.75 2.84
CA LEU A 181 1.88 12.08 3.41
C LEU A 181 3.18 12.72 3.87
N THR A 182 4.07 11.94 4.49
CA THR A 182 5.40 12.43 4.86
C THR A 182 6.17 12.86 3.61
N MET A 183 6.15 12.06 2.54
CA MET A 183 6.80 12.42 1.27
C MET A 183 6.27 13.75 0.72
N MET A 184 4.95 13.93 0.75
CA MET A 184 4.28 15.18 0.38
C MET A 184 4.75 16.38 1.23
N ILE A 185 4.81 16.24 2.56
CA ILE A 185 5.27 17.29 3.47
C ILE A 185 6.75 17.64 3.22
N CYS A 186 7.60 16.64 2.98
CA CYS A 186 9.01 16.86 2.66
C CYS A 186 9.21 17.65 1.37
N SER A 187 8.47 17.29 0.32
CA SER A 187 8.49 18.00 -0.96
C SER A 187 7.94 19.43 -0.84
N ALA A 188 6.93 19.64 0.00
CA ALA A 188 6.44 20.99 0.31
C ALA A 188 7.53 21.86 0.97
N LYS A 189 8.29 21.26 1.90
CA LYS A 189 9.35 21.96 2.62
C LYS A 189 10.53 22.32 1.72
N SER A 190 10.98 21.38 0.87
CA SER A 190 12.11 21.64 -0.04
C SER A 190 11.84 22.77 -1.02
N ASN A 191 10.60 22.87 -1.53
CA ASN A 191 10.18 23.93 -2.43
C ASN A 191 9.95 25.28 -1.72
N GLY A 192 9.75 25.29 -0.40
CA GLY A 192 9.64 26.50 0.41
C GLY A 192 10.99 27.04 0.91
N SER A 193 12.05 26.22 0.85
CA SER A 193 13.41 26.58 1.28
C SER A 193 14.35 26.96 0.12
N GLU A 194 13.82 27.20 -1.09
CA GLU A 194 14.62 27.57 -2.27
C GLU A 194 15.34 28.93 -2.19
N ASP A 195 15.30 29.64 -1.04
CA ASP A 195 16.15 30.81 -0.81
C ASP A 195 17.48 30.53 -0.08
N GLN A 196 17.73 29.35 0.51
CA GLN A 196 18.99 29.09 1.22
C GLN A 196 19.36 27.60 1.26
N GLU A 197 20.22 27.15 0.33
CA GLU A 197 21.47 26.39 0.57
C GLU A 197 21.93 25.57 -0.65
N PRO A 198 23.27 25.38 -0.82
CA PRO A 198 23.86 24.96 -2.07
C PRO A 198 23.71 23.45 -2.30
N ARG A 199 23.34 23.10 -3.54
CA ARG A 199 23.27 21.72 -4.02
C ARG A 199 24.68 21.12 -4.02
N LEU A 200 24.87 19.98 -3.37
CA LEU A 200 26.10 19.20 -3.46
C LEU A 200 26.24 18.68 -4.89
N SER A 201 27.37 19.02 -5.51
CA SER A 201 27.85 18.58 -6.82
C SER A 201 28.16 17.09 -6.86
#